data_AF-A0A830BS99-F1
#
_entry.id   AF-A0A830BS99-F1
#
_cell.length_a   1.000
_cell.length_b   1.000
_cell.length_c   1.000
_cell.angle_alpha   90.00
_cell.angle_beta   90.00
_cell.angle_gamma   90.00
#
_symmetry.space_group_name_H-M   'P 1'
#
loop_
_entity.id
_entity.type
_entity.pdbx_description
1 polymer ?
#
loop_
_entity_poly.entity_id
_entity_poly.type
_entity_poly.pdbx_seq_one_letter_code
_entity_poly.pdbx_strand_id
1 'polypeptide(L)'
;QVLAFRDIEPQAPTHILLIPKVKDGLTGVSNAEVRHCEILGHLLYTAKLVAKPEGLDDGFRIVINDGPNGCEYHFVPLSYAFNFSFFILFI
;
A
#
# COMPACT_ATOMS: atom_id res chain seq x y z
N GLN A 1 -11.34 0.78 7.02
CA GLN A 1 -10.24 1.33 7.84
C GLN A 1 -8.90 0.82 7.30
N VAL A 2 -7.88 1.67 7.28
CA VAL A 2 -6.54 1.40 6.72
C VAL A 2 -5.52 1.23 7.85
N LEU A 3 -4.48 0.42 7.62
CA LEU A 3 -3.30 0.31 8.46
C LEU A 3 -2.10 0.86 7.69
N ALA A 4 -1.22 1.58 8.38
CA ALA A 4 0.05 2.08 7.87
C ALA A 4 1.17 1.66 8.82
N PHE A 5 2.25 1.11 8.29
CA PHE A 5 3.41 0.70 9.09
C PHE A 5 4.67 0.71 8.21
N ARG A 6 5.84 0.88 8.84
CA ARG A 6 7.13 0.90 8.13
C ARG A 6 7.43 -0.48 7.56
N ASP A 7 7.98 -0.51 6.35
CA ASP A 7 8.49 -1.75 5.77
C ASP A 7 9.69 -2.24 6.59
N ILE A 8 9.79 -3.56 6.73
CA ILE A 8 10.92 -4.24 7.37
C ILE A 8 12.14 -4.30 6.43
N GLU A 9 11.91 -4.28 5.11
CA GLU A 9 12.93 -4.25 4.07
C GLU A 9 12.80 -2.95 3.23
N PRO A 10 13.07 -1.78 3.82
CA PRO A 10 12.84 -0.50 3.17
C PRO A 10 13.73 -0.31 1.94
N GLN A 11 13.11 0.11 0.82
CA GLN A 11 13.83 0.44 -0.43
C GLN A 11 14.24 1.92 -0.51
N ALA A 12 13.98 2.68 0.56
CA ALA A 12 14.25 4.10 0.70
C ALA A 12 14.29 4.52 2.17
N PRO A 13 14.82 5.71 2.53
CA PRO A 13 14.88 6.18 3.91
C PRO A 13 13.51 6.16 4.62
N THR A 14 12.44 6.47 3.88
CA THR A 14 11.05 6.34 4.33
C THR A 14 10.31 5.42 3.36
N HIS A 15 9.98 4.22 3.82
CA HIS A 15 9.18 3.24 3.08
C HIS A 15 8.05 2.72 3.98
N ILE A 16 6.80 3.01 3.59
CA ILE A 16 5.62 2.72 4.41
C ILE A 16 4.62 1.93 3.59
N LEU A 17 4.09 0.86 4.20
CA LEU A 17 3.08 0.00 3.62
C LEU A 17 1.69 0.41 4.14
N LEU A 18 0.76 0.62 3.21
CA LEU A 18 -0.64 0.88 3.50
C LEU A 18 -1.49 -0.30 3.03
N ILE A 19 -2.29 -0.84 3.94
CA ILE A 19 -3.20 -1.95 3.63
C ILE A 19 -4.61 -1.69 4.14
N PRO A 20 -5.64 -2.21 3.46
CA PRO A 20 -6.98 -2.24 4.01
C PRO A 20 -7.07 -3.28 5.13
N LYS A 21 -7.72 -2.94 6.25
CA LYS A 21 -8.02 -3.93 7.32
C LYS A 21 -9.02 -4.99 6.88
N VAL A 22 -9.93 -4.63 5.98
CA VAL A 22 -10.96 -5.50 5.41
C VAL A 22 -10.76 -5.49 3.90
N LYS A 23 -10.44 -6.66 3.34
CA LYS A 23 -10.11 -6.81 1.92
C LYS A 23 -11.33 -7.04 1.04
N ASP A 24 -12.38 -7.69 1.55
CA ASP A 24 -13.61 -7.99 0.79
C ASP A 24 -13.35 -8.67 -0.59
N GLY A 25 -12.37 -9.57 -0.64
CA GLY A 25 -11.95 -10.25 -1.87
C GLY A 25 -10.97 -9.45 -2.74
N LEU A 26 -10.57 -8.24 -2.33
CA LEU A 26 -9.55 -7.45 -3.01
C LEU A 26 -8.16 -8.07 -2.81
N THR A 27 -7.67 -8.73 -3.86
CA THR A 27 -6.37 -9.44 -3.93
C THR A 27 -5.40 -8.81 -4.92
N GLY A 28 -5.71 -7.61 -5.42
CA GLY A 28 -5.04 -6.97 -6.54
C GLY A 28 -5.89 -5.82 -7.05
N VAL A 29 -5.29 -4.79 -7.64
CA VAL A 29 -6.06 -3.69 -8.23
C VAL A 29 -6.74 -4.15 -9.52
N SER A 30 -6.17 -5.14 -10.21
CA SER A 30 -6.78 -5.79 -11.36
C SER A 30 -8.07 -6.55 -11.01
N ASN A 31 -8.20 -6.99 -9.76
CA ASN A 31 -9.41 -7.65 -9.21
C ASN A 31 -10.35 -6.66 -8.51
N ALA A 32 -10.11 -5.35 -8.61
CA ALA A 32 -10.98 -4.36 -8.00
C ALA A 32 -12.36 -4.35 -8.67
N GLU A 33 -13.37 -4.00 -7.88
CA GLU A 33 -14.76 -3.90 -8.30
C GLU A 33 -15.30 -2.55 -7.80
N VAL A 34 -16.46 -2.12 -8.27
CA VAL A 34 -17.03 -0.80 -7.91
C VAL A 34 -17.16 -0.64 -6.39
N ARG A 35 -17.48 -1.71 -5.65
CA ARG A 35 -17.55 -1.69 -4.17
C ARG A 35 -16.20 -1.36 -3.51
N HIS A 36 -15.09 -1.60 -4.19
CA HIS A 36 -13.74 -1.32 -3.68
C HIS A 36 -13.30 0.14 -3.91
N CYS A 37 -14.03 0.93 -4.71
CA CYS A 37 -13.64 2.31 -5.01
C CYS A 37 -13.44 3.17 -3.75
N GLU A 38 -14.31 3.01 -2.74
CA GLU A 38 -14.22 3.77 -1.49
C GLU A 38 -12.93 3.45 -0.73
N ILE A 39 -12.60 2.16 -0.54
CA ILE A 39 -11.40 1.77 0.21
C ILE A 39 -10.11 2.12 -0.55
N LEU A 40 -10.11 2.02 -1.88
CA LEU A 40 -8.98 2.44 -2.73
C LEU A 40 -8.75 3.95 -2.62
N GLY A 41 -9.81 4.76 -2.69
CA GLY A 41 -9.72 6.20 -2.46
C GLY A 41 -9.22 6.54 -1.06
N HIS A 42 -9.70 5.79 -0.05
CA HIS A 42 -9.26 5.98 1.34
C HIS A 42 -7.79 5.60 1.56
N LEU A 43 -7.26 4.60 0.85
CA LEU A 43 -5.83 4.25 0.87
C LEU A 43 -4.98 5.41 0.32
N LEU A 44 -5.34 5.96 -0.83
CA LEU A 44 -4.65 7.12 -1.41
C LEU A 44 -4.73 8.35 -0.51
N TYR A 45 -5.89 8.62 0.08
CA TYR A 45 -6.02 9.75 1.01
C TYR A 45 -5.20 9.53 2.29
N THR A 46 -5.17 8.30 2.82
CA THR A 46 -4.37 7.96 3.99
C THR A 46 -2.88 8.13 3.69
N ALA A 47 -2.42 7.85 2.48
CA ALA A 47 -1.03 8.08 2.09
C ALA A 47 -0.61 9.54 2.27
N LYS A 48 -1.44 10.48 1.83
CA LYS A 48 -1.24 11.91 2.07
C LYS A 48 -1.26 12.28 3.56
N LEU A 49 -2.09 11.62 4.37
CA LEU A 49 -2.11 11.86 5.82
C LEU A 49 -0.86 11.35 6.53
N VAL A 50 -0.32 10.21 6.09
CA VAL A 50 0.89 9.59 6.65
C VAL A 50 2.14 10.32 6.20
N ALA A 51 2.17 10.85 4.98
CA ALA A 51 3.32 11.59 4.46
C ALA A 51 3.66 12.84 5.30
N LYS A 52 2.65 13.51 5.85
CA LYS A 52 2.82 14.74 6.64
C LYS A 52 3.65 14.56 7.93
N PRO A 53 3.31 13.67 8.86
CA PRO A 53 4.12 13.45 10.07
C PRO A 53 5.50 12.84 9.76
N GLU A 54 5.69 12.26 8.58
CA GLU A 54 6.98 11.75 8.11
C GLU A 54 7.86 12.84 7.46
N GLY A 55 7.38 14.10 7.42
CA GLY A 55 8.13 15.24 6.88
C GLY A 55 8.33 15.18 5.36
N LEU A 56 7.44 14.49 4.63
CA LEU A 56 7.53 14.31 3.17
C LEU A 56 6.89 15.49 2.41
N ASP A 57 7.22 16.72 2.81
CA ASP A 57 6.64 17.94 2.23
C ASP A 57 7.17 18.22 0.81
N ASP A 58 8.39 17.77 0.51
CA ASP A 58 9.03 17.90 -0.82
C ASP A 58 8.55 16.84 -1.83
N GLY A 59 7.64 15.96 -1.40
CA GLY A 59 6.97 14.97 -2.24
C GLY A 59 7.17 13.54 -1.78
N PHE A 60 6.48 12.62 -2.44
CA PHE A 60 6.60 11.18 -2.25
C PHE A 60 6.02 10.45 -3.46
N ARG A 61 6.38 9.17 -3.65
CA ARG A 61 5.81 8.31 -4.69
C ARG A 61 4.89 7.28 -4.05
N ILE A 62 3.72 7.09 -4.64
CA ILE A 62 2.85 5.96 -4.34
C ILE A 62 3.10 4.90 -5.42
N VAL A 63 3.35 3.67 -5.01
CA VAL A 63 3.57 2.52 -5.86
C VAL A 63 2.50 1.47 -5.52
N ILE A 64 1.86 0.94 -6.56
CA ILE A 64 0.89 -0.15 -6.45
C ILE A 64 1.37 -1.22 -7.40
N ASN A 65 1.72 -2.38 -6.85
CA ASN A 65 2.17 -3.52 -7.63
C ASN A 65 1.01 -4.48 -7.82
N ASP A 66 0.89 -5.05 -9.03
CA ASP A 66 -0.15 -6.02 -9.36
C ASP A 66 0.44 -7.12 -10.25
N GLY A 67 0.32 -8.36 -9.77
CA GLY A 67 0.78 -9.55 -10.44
C GLY A 67 2.30 -9.72 -10.54
N PRO A 68 2.75 -10.86 -11.11
CA PRO A 68 4.17 -11.22 -11.16
C PRO A 68 5.05 -10.19 -11.90
N ASN A 69 4.52 -9.61 -12.97
CA ASN A 69 5.23 -8.61 -13.77
C ASN A 69 5.20 -7.21 -13.14
N GLY A 70 4.27 -6.96 -12.21
CA GLY A 70 4.23 -5.73 -11.43
C GLY A 70 5.19 -5.75 -10.25
N CYS A 71 6.06 -6.76 -10.13
CA CYS A 71 6.91 -6.99 -8.95
C CYS A 71 6.07 -7.07 -7.66
N GLU A 72 4.88 -7.66 -7.74
CA GLU A 72 4.10 -7.95 -6.54
C GLU A 72 4.77 -9.10 -5.77
N TYR A 73 5.34 -8.78 -4.61
CA TYR A 73 5.98 -9.76 -3.75
C TYR A 73 4.97 -10.39 -2.80
N HIS A 74 4.79 -11.71 -2.92
CA HIS A 74 4.10 -12.51 -1.90
C HIS A 74 5.10 -12.82 -0.77
N PHE A 75 5.21 -11.96 0.24
CA PHE A 75 6.15 -12.17 1.35
C PHE A 75 5.67 -13.32 2.28
N VAL A 76 6.50 -14.38 2.42
CA VAL A 76 6.05 -15.73 2.87
C VAL A 76 6.04 -16.03 4.39
N PRO A 77 6.56 -15.23 5.37
CA PRO A 77 6.34 -15.59 6.78
C PRO A 77 4.94 -15.19 7.31
N LEU A 78 4.18 -14.36 6.58
CA LEU A 78 2.82 -13.94 6.94
C LEU A 78 1.89 -14.13 5.73
N SER A 79 1.68 -15.40 5.35
CA SER A 79 0.95 -15.89 4.18
C SER A 79 -0.53 -15.48 4.04
N TYR A 80 -1.01 -14.47 4.77
CA TYR A 80 -2.35 -13.89 4.63
C TYR A 80 -2.40 -12.35 4.58
N ALA A 81 -1.29 -11.65 4.85
CA ALA A 81 -1.34 -10.21 5.13
C ALA A 81 -1.20 -9.31 3.89
N PHE A 82 -0.41 -9.67 2.86
CA PHE A 82 0.06 -8.68 1.88
C PHE A 82 -0.21 -8.98 0.40
N ASN A 83 -1.23 -9.78 0.06
CA ASN A 83 -1.67 -9.95 -1.34
C ASN A 83 -2.31 -8.68 -1.97
N PHE A 84 -2.19 -7.52 -1.33
CA PHE A 84 -2.63 -6.24 -1.87
C PHE A 84 -2.13 -5.13 -0.94
N SER A 85 -1.02 -4.50 -1.29
CA SER A 85 -0.41 -3.42 -0.50
C SER A 85 -0.16 -2.21 -1.38
N PHE A 86 -0.53 -1.04 -0.86
CA PHE A 86 -0.07 0.23 -1.41
C PHE A 86 1.27 0.54 -0.75
N PHE A 87 2.30 0.73 -1.56
CA PHE A 87 3.60 1.15 -1.10
C PHE A 87 3.68 2.68 -1.21
N ILE A 88 4.09 3.34 -0.14
CA ILE A 88 4.61 4.70 -0.23
C ILE A 88 6.11 4.59 -0.21
N LEU A 89 6.71 4.86 -1.35
CA LEU A 89 8.15 4.85 -1.57
C LEU A 89 8.61 6.30 -1.72
N PHE A 90 9.54 6.75 -0.90
CA PHE A 90 10.37 7.89 -1.29
C PHE A 90 11.52 7.40 -2.18
N ILE A 91 12.08 8.22 -3.07
CA ILE A 91 13.32 7.89 -3.80
C ILE A 91 14.49 8.51 -3.05
#